data_AF-A0A1F7CY23-F1
#
_entry.id   AF-A0A1F7CY23-F1
#
_cell.length_a   1.000
_cell.length_b   1.000
_cell.length_c   1.000
_cell.angle_alpha   90.00
_cell.angle_beta   90.00
_cell.angle_gamma   90.00
#
_symmetry.space_group_name_H-M   'P 1'
#
loop_
_entity.id
_entity.type
_entity.pdbx_description
1 polymer ?
#
loop_
_entity_poly.entity_id
_entity_poly.type
_entity_poly.pdbx_seq_one_letter_code
_entity_poly.pdbx_strand_id
1 'polypeptide(L)'
;MFRRFIVGLSLSTLLVGCGGSVSSTYRLQFDTEDPSRLTLLSLAVMRVVERRLQGMGEDVRGLDVSQKQGGPELSFSVVTEAAADLLREDLTAPFELRIMREAKEKETPTMEAEGHGGFVETQITQEHLEWIEAAEEPDNKGRITLEFTEEGRKLMRMIFRENVGKNIGLFVRGRLVAKLQVDTAELKDDIIITGIPSAELARVFADDVNVGLHVTFTPLP
;
A
#
# COMPACT_ATOMS: atom_id res chain seq x y z
N MET A 1 -71.11 -37.28 5.05
CA MET A 1 -69.93 -37.20 4.18
C MET A 1 -69.77 -35.76 3.70
N PHE A 2 -69.09 -34.92 4.47
CA PHE A 2 -68.67 -33.58 4.03
C PHE A 2 -67.17 -33.47 4.30
N ARG A 3 -66.46 -33.16 3.23
CA ARG A 3 -65.01 -33.15 3.07
C ARG A 3 -64.64 -31.70 2.75
N ARG A 4 -63.39 -31.29 3.04
CA ARG A 4 -62.67 -30.08 2.56
C ARG A 4 -62.76 -28.86 3.48
N PHE A 5 -61.72 -28.04 3.67
CA PHE A 5 -60.29 -28.09 3.33
C PHE A 5 -59.63 -27.04 4.26
N ILE A 6 -58.59 -27.39 5.01
CA ILE A 6 -57.76 -26.42 5.71
C ILE A 6 -56.81 -25.83 4.67
N VAL A 7 -56.97 -24.56 4.33
CA VAL A 7 -56.01 -23.82 3.51
C VAL A 7 -54.95 -23.24 4.45
N GLY A 8 -53.82 -23.91 4.55
CA GLY A 8 -52.61 -23.36 5.14
C GLY A 8 -51.95 -22.44 4.12
N LEU A 9 -51.97 -21.13 4.39
CA LEU A 9 -51.25 -20.13 3.60
C LEU A 9 -49.79 -20.09 4.08
N SER A 10 -48.94 -20.93 3.49
CA SER A 10 -47.50 -20.87 3.70
C SER A 10 -46.95 -19.61 3.02
N LEU A 11 -46.66 -18.59 3.81
CA LEU A 11 -45.99 -17.37 3.38
C LEU A 11 -44.50 -17.69 3.12
N SER A 12 -44.20 -18.16 1.91
CA SER A 12 -42.83 -18.32 1.44
C SER A 12 -42.18 -16.94 1.32
N THR A 13 -41.35 -16.57 2.30
CA THR A 13 -40.41 -15.46 2.16
C THR A 13 -39.41 -15.82 1.06
N LEU A 14 -39.72 -15.38 -0.15
CA LEU A 14 -38.76 -15.34 -1.26
C LEU A 14 -37.67 -14.35 -0.86
N LEU A 15 -36.59 -14.86 -0.28
CA LEU A 15 -35.29 -14.19 -0.28
C LEU A 15 -34.86 -14.09 -1.75
N VAL A 16 -35.26 -13.00 -2.39
CA VAL A 16 -34.60 -12.54 -3.62
C VAL A 16 -33.22 -12.09 -3.17
N GLY A 17 -32.28 -13.03 -3.15
CA GLY A 17 -30.87 -12.69 -3.18
C GLY A 17 -30.62 -12.01 -4.50
N CYS A 18 -30.69 -10.68 -4.53
CA CYS A 18 -30.08 -9.90 -5.60
C CYS A 18 -28.59 -10.27 -5.57
N GLY A 19 -28.18 -11.19 -6.43
CA GLY A 19 -26.77 -11.41 -6.78
C GLY A 19 -26.24 -10.23 -7.58
N GLY A 20 -26.46 -9.01 -7.08
CA GLY A 20 -25.97 -7.78 -7.67
C GLY A 20 -24.48 -7.70 -7.41
N SER A 21 -23.72 -7.41 -8.47
CA SER A 21 -22.33 -6.98 -8.34
C SER A 21 -22.31 -5.44 -8.34
N VAL A 22 -21.53 -4.86 -7.44
CA VAL A 22 -21.24 -3.42 -7.44
C VAL A 22 -20.03 -3.21 -8.34
N SER A 23 -20.19 -2.42 -9.39
CA SER A 23 -19.07 -2.03 -10.26
C SER A 23 -18.46 -0.73 -9.78
N SER A 24 -17.14 -0.64 -9.83
CA SER A 24 -16.38 0.56 -9.46
C SER A 24 -15.39 0.89 -10.55
N THR A 25 -15.26 2.18 -10.85
CA THR A 25 -14.33 2.70 -11.85
C THR A 25 -13.56 3.88 -11.27
N TYR A 26 -12.26 3.94 -11.54
CA TYR A 26 -11.39 5.03 -11.11
C TYR A 26 -10.55 5.51 -12.28
N ARG A 27 -10.40 6.82 -12.42
CA ARG A 27 -9.36 7.40 -13.24
C ARG A 27 -8.03 7.31 -12.49
N LEU A 28 -7.02 6.80 -13.17
CA LEU A 28 -5.65 6.72 -12.66
C LEU A 28 -4.83 7.87 -13.24
N GLN A 29 -4.11 8.56 -12.36
CA GLN A 29 -3.04 9.46 -12.75
C GLN A 29 -1.72 8.87 -12.26
N PHE A 30 -0.78 8.64 -13.20
CA PHE A 30 0.56 8.16 -12.90
C PHE A 30 1.54 9.33 -12.87
N ASP A 31 2.38 9.41 -11.84
CA ASP A 31 3.45 10.40 -11.74
C ASP A 31 4.74 9.92 -12.42
N THR A 32 4.62 9.44 -13.66
CA THR A 32 5.74 9.04 -14.49
C THR A 32 5.30 8.93 -15.95
N GLU A 33 6.20 9.27 -16.86
CA GLU A 33 6.01 9.08 -18.31
C GLU A 33 6.82 7.89 -18.84
N ASP A 34 7.64 7.24 -18.01
CA ASP A 34 8.45 6.11 -18.44
C ASP A 34 7.55 4.89 -18.76
N PRO A 35 7.58 4.35 -20.00
CA PRO A 35 6.70 3.27 -20.41
C PRO A 35 6.86 1.98 -19.59
N SER A 36 8.07 1.71 -19.09
CA SER A 36 8.35 0.52 -18.29
C SER A 36 7.74 0.68 -16.90
N ARG A 37 7.93 1.85 -16.25
CA ARG A 37 7.31 2.18 -14.96
C ARG A 37 5.78 2.20 -15.06
N LEU A 38 5.21 2.77 -16.13
CA LEU A 38 3.77 2.75 -16.36
C LEU A 38 3.20 1.32 -16.41
N THR A 39 3.91 0.42 -17.09
CA THR A 39 3.51 -1.00 -17.17
C THR A 39 3.59 -1.66 -15.79
N LEU A 40 4.68 -1.46 -15.06
CA LEU A 40 4.86 -2.00 -13.72
C LEU A 40 3.80 -1.49 -12.74
N LEU A 41 3.51 -0.19 -12.75
CA LEU A 41 2.51 0.44 -11.91
C LEU A 41 1.10 -0.05 -12.25
N SER A 42 0.77 -0.21 -13.53
CA SER A 42 -0.55 -0.75 -13.94
C SER A 42 -0.78 -2.16 -13.40
N LEU A 43 0.25 -3.02 -13.46
CA LEU A 43 0.19 -4.36 -12.89
C LEU A 43 0.15 -4.32 -11.35
N ALA A 44 0.92 -3.43 -10.72
CA ALA A 44 0.93 -3.25 -9.28
C ALA A 44 -0.43 -2.79 -8.76
N VAL A 45 -1.08 -1.83 -9.42
CA VAL A 45 -2.44 -1.36 -9.09
C VAL A 45 -3.41 -2.53 -9.00
N MET A 46 -3.42 -3.41 -10.01
CA MET A 46 -4.30 -4.58 -9.98
C MET A 46 -3.99 -5.50 -8.79
N ARG A 47 -2.70 -5.83 -8.55
CA ARG A 47 -2.32 -6.67 -7.41
C ARG A 47 -2.67 -6.05 -6.06
N VAL A 48 -2.51 -4.73 -5.91
CA VAL A 48 -2.87 -3.99 -4.70
C VAL A 48 -4.36 -4.05 -4.45
N VAL A 49 -5.18 -3.76 -5.47
CA VAL A 49 -6.65 -3.81 -5.38
C VAL A 49 -7.14 -5.20 -5.06
N GLU A 50 -6.63 -6.22 -5.76
CA GLU A 50 -6.98 -7.61 -5.52
C GLU A 50 -6.65 -8.04 -4.08
N ARG A 51 -5.43 -7.77 -3.58
CA ARG A 51 -5.05 -8.10 -2.20
C ARG A 51 -5.91 -7.40 -1.16
N ARG A 52 -6.22 -6.12 -1.36
CA ARG A 52 -7.04 -5.33 -0.41
C ARG A 52 -8.45 -5.93 -0.33
N LEU A 53 -9.06 -6.27 -1.46
CA LEU A 53 -10.38 -6.91 -1.50
C LEU A 53 -10.35 -8.32 -0.89
N GLN A 54 -9.35 -9.13 -1.21
CA GLN A 54 -9.16 -10.43 -0.58
C GLN A 54 -8.99 -10.32 0.94
N GLY A 55 -8.27 -9.30 1.42
CA GLY A 55 -8.13 -8.98 2.84
C GLY A 55 -9.45 -8.60 3.52
N MET A 56 -10.43 -8.13 2.75
CA MET A 56 -11.81 -7.86 3.19
C MET A 56 -12.71 -9.10 3.08
N GLY A 57 -12.20 -10.23 2.58
CA GLY A 57 -12.98 -11.43 2.30
C GLY A 57 -13.86 -11.31 1.04
N GLU A 58 -13.50 -10.41 0.13
CA GLU A 58 -14.28 -10.03 -1.05
C GLU A 58 -13.63 -10.57 -2.33
N ASP A 59 -14.43 -11.19 -3.19
CA ASP A 59 -13.99 -11.65 -4.51
C ASP A 59 -14.12 -10.52 -5.55
N VAL A 60 -13.03 -10.25 -6.27
CA VAL A 60 -13.01 -9.27 -7.37
C VAL A 60 -13.27 -9.92 -8.72
N ARG A 61 -14.05 -9.27 -9.58
CA ARG A 61 -14.32 -9.70 -10.96
C ARG A 61 -14.03 -8.57 -11.94
N GLY A 62 -13.56 -8.94 -13.14
CA GLY A 62 -13.34 -7.98 -14.23
C GLY A 62 -12.33 -6.88 -13.89
N LEU A 63 -11.39 -7.16 -12.98
CA LEU A 63 -10.31 -6.25 -12.60
C LEU A 63 -9.41 -6.00 -13.81
N ASP A 64 -9.34 -4.76 -14.26
CA ASP A 64 -8.56 -4.37 -15.44
C ASP A 64 -8.13 -2.89 -15.35
N VAL A 65 -6.99 -2.58 -15.96
CA VAL A 65 -6.52 -1.22 -16.20
C VAL A 65 -6.45 -1.00 -17.70
N SER A 66 -7.30 -0.11 -18.23
CA SER A 66 -7.40 0.14 -19.68
C SER A 66 -7.23 1.61 -20.03
N GLN A 67 -6.65 1.87 -21.20
CA GLN A 67 -6.52 3.22 -21.74
C GLN A 67 -7.84 3.72 -22.32
N LYS A 68 -8.34 4.86 -21.83
CA LYS A 68 -9.55 5.54 -22.33
C LYS A 68 -9.21 6.95 -22.83
N GLN A 69 -10.17 7.62 -23.46
CA GLN A 69 -9.99 9.00 -23.96
C GLN A 69 -9.57 10.00 -22.87
N GLY A 70 -9.99 9.78 -21.62
CA GLY A 70 -9.66 10.63 -20.46
C GLY A 70 -8.41 10.20 -19.69
N GLY A 71 -7.66 9.22 -20.18
CA GLY A 71 -6.53 8.60 -19.49
C GLY A 71 -6.80 7.14 -19.08
N PRO A 72 -5.86 6.52 -18.35
CA PRO A 72 -6.00 5.16 -17.85
C PRO A 72 -7.12 5.06 -16.81
N GLU A 73 -7.95 4.03 -16.91
CA GLU A 73 -9.04 3.75 -15.98
C GLU A 73 -8.91 2.34 -15.41
N LEU A 74 -9.01 2.24 -14.09
CA LEU A 74 -9.18 1.00 -13.35
C LEU A 74 -10.67 0.69 -13.28
N SER A 75 -11.07 -0.53 -13.65
CA SER A 75 -12.44 -1.02 -13.49
C SER A 75 -12.46 -2.38 -12.82
N PHE A 76 -13.45 -2.63 -11.96
CA PHE A 76 -13.72 -3.94 -11.38
C PHE A 76 -15.16 -4.01 -10.83
N SER A 77 -15.58 -5.22 -10.45
CA SER A 77 -16.82 -5.44 -9.71
C SER A 77 -16.59 -6.32 -8.48
N VAL A 78 -17.33 -6.03 -7.41
CA VAL A 78 -17.38 -6.79 -6.16
C VAL A 78 -18.82 -7.20 -5.82
N VAL A 79 -19.01 -8.12 -4.88
CA VAL A 79 -20.32 -8.57 -4.39
C VAL A 79 -20.95 -7.56 -3.44
N THR A 80 -20.15 -6.93 -2.56
CA THR A 80 -20.68 -6.04 -1.52
C THR A 80 -20.32 -4.56 -1.71
N GLU A 81 -21.30 -3.68 -1.51
CA GLU A 81 -21.11 -2.22 -1.52
C GLU A 81 -20.18 -1.77 -0.38
N ALA A 82 -20.26 -2.43 0.78
CA ALA A 82 -19.38 -2.15 1.91
C ALA A 82 -17.90 -2.35 1.57
N ALA A 83 -17.53 -3.41 0.84
CA ALA A 83 -16.16 -3.61 0.40
C ALA A 83 -15.72 -2.57 -0.65
N ALA A 84 -16.62 -2.19 -1.58
CA ALA A 84 -16.35 -1.12 -2.53
C ALA A 84 -16.09 0.22 -1.83
N ASP A 85 -16.86 0.54 -0.79
CA ASP A 85 -16.72 1.75 0.00
C ASP A 85 -15.43 1.79 0.81
N LEU A 86 -15.08 0.69 1.49
CA LEU A 86 -13.83 0.57 2.23
C LEU A 86 -12.62 0.69 1.31
N LEU A 87 -12.65 0.02 0.14
CA LEU A 87 -11.58 0.14 -0.85
C LEU A 87 -11.49 1.55 -1.41
N ARG A 88 -12.62 2.22 -1.68
CA ARG A 88 -12.65 3.61 -2.14
C ARG A 88 -11.98 4.54 -1.13
N GLU A 89 -12.30 4.42 0.15
CA GLU A 89 -11.67 5.21 1.21
C GLU A 89 -10.15 4.96 1.23
N ASP A 90 -9.72 3.70 1.15
CA ASP A 90 -8.32 3.31 1.22
C ASP A 90 -7.47 3.66 -0.03
N LEU A 91 -8.07 3.68 -1.23
CA LEU A 91 -7.43 4.09 -2.48
C LEU A 91 -7.33 5.63 -2.62
N THR A 92 -8.27 6.36 -2.03
CA THR A 92 -8.32 7.84 -2.13
C THR A 92 -7.68 8.55 -0.93
N ALA A 93 -7.37 7.81 0.14
CA ALA A 93 -6.60 8.33 1.26
C ALA A 93 -5.20 8.76 0.83
N PRO A 94 -4.69 9.93 1.31
CA PRO A 94 -3.33 10.36 1.05
C PRO A 94 -2.30 9.30 1.48
N PHE A 95 -1.32 9.04 0.61
CA PHE A 95 -0.20 8.17 0.97
C PHE A 95 0.79 8.93 1.85
N GLU A 96 1.21 8.28 2.94
CA GLU A 96 2.12 8.85 3.91
C GLU A 96 3.26 7.88 4.19
N LEU A 97 4.49 8.33 3.93
CA LEU A 97 5.71 7.65 4.29
C LEU A 97 6.62 8.63 5.00
N ARG A 98 7.17 8.22 6.15
CA ARG A 98 8.08 9.03 6.94
C ARG A 98 9.31 8.23 7.32
N ILE A 99 10.47 8.87 7.24
CA ILE A 99 11.68 8.34 7.83
C ILE A 99 11.93 9.11 9.12
N MET A 100 12.06 8.39 10.23
CA MET A 100 12.22 8.98 11.56
C MET A 100 13.48 8.45 12.22
N ARG A 101 14.15 9.28 13.01
CA ARG A 101 15.31 8.84 13.82
C ARG A 101 14.86 8.43 15.21
N GLU A 102 15.62 7.54 15.84
CA GLU A 102 15.41 7.21 17.25
C GLU A 102 15.50 8.48 18.13
N ALA A 103 14.58 8.59 19.09
CA ALA A 103 14.55 9.69 20.03
C ALA A 103 15.79 9.64 20.94
N LYS A 104 16.37 10.81 21.22
CA LYS A 104 17.44 10.93 22.23
C LYS A 104 16.87 10.76 23.63
N GLU A 105 17.74 10.46 24.59
CA GLU A 105 17.34 10.48 26.00
C GLU A 105 16.73 11.84 26.35
N LYS A 106 15.54 11.83 26.95
CA LYS A 106 14.75 13.03 27.34
C LYS A 106 14.21 13.86 26.17
N GLU A 107 14.28 13.36 24.94
CA GLU A 107 13.57 13.94 23.81
C GLU A 107 12.16 13.35 23.74
N THR A 108 11.14 14.20 23.58
CA THR A 108 9.76 13.75 23.40
C THR A 108 9.61 13.17 21.98
N PRO A 109 9.21 11.90 21.83
CA PRO A 109 9.05 11.31 20.52
C PRO A 109 7.81 11.85 19.80
N THR A 110 7.91 11.95 18.47
CA THR A 110 6.75 12.20 17.61
C THR A 110 5.83 10.97 17.59
N MET A 111 6.42 9.77 17.62
CA MET A 111 5.71 8.51 17.61
C MET A 111 6.39 7.48 18.51
N GLU A 112 5.58 6.67 19.19
CA GLU A 112 6.04 5.49 19.92
C GLU A 112 5.73 4.24 19.10
N ALA A 113 6.74 3.39 18.90
CA ALA A 113 6.56 2.08 18.29
C ALA A 113 6.68 1.01 19.38
N GLU A 114 5.60 0.25 19.59
CA GLU A 114 5.52 -0.78 20.62
C GLU A 114 6.69 -1.77 20.50
N GLY A 115 7.43 -1.98 21.59
CA GLY A 115 8.60 -2.85 21.61
C GLY A 115 9.85 -2.31 20.88
N HIS A 116 9.77 -1.13 20.27
CA HIS A 116 10.84 -0.54 19.45
C HIS A 116 11.29 0.86 19.91
N GLY A 117 10.55 1.51 20.80
CA GLY A 117 10.88 2.79 21.40
C GLY A 117 10.34 3.99 20.63
N GLY A 118 10.77 5.18 21.07
CA GLY A 118 10.32 6.45 20.53
C GLY A 118 11.11 6.91 19.31
N PHE A 119 10.41 7.48 18.34
CA PHE A 119 10.97 8.02 17.10
C PHE A 119 10.56 9.48 16.92
N VAL A 120 11.50 10.28 16.40
CA VAL A 120 11.34 11.69 16.10
C VAL A 120 11.39 11.88 14.60
N GLU A 121 10.39 12.60 14.10
CA GLU A 121 10.23 12.89 12.68
C GLU A 121 11.44 13.62 12.09
N THR A 122 11.79 13.27 10.86
CA THR A 122 12.82 13.95 10.08
C THR A 122 12.16 14.74 8.95
N GLN A 123 12.96 15.42 8.13
CA GLN A 123 12.46 16.14 6.96
C GLN A 123 12.10 15.20 5.79
N ILE A 124 12.40 13.91 5.91
CA ILE A 124 12.23 12.95 4.82
C ILE A 124 10.82 12.35 4.85
N THR A 125 10.10 12.62 3.78
CA THR A 125 8.74 12.19 3.47
C THR A 125 8.69 11.33 2.20
N GLN A 126 7.49 10.91 1.79
CA GLN A 126 7.27 10.22 0.51
C GLN A 126 7.84 10.96 -0.72
N GLU A 127 7.89 12.30 -0.72
CA GLU A 127 8.40 13.12 -1.84
C GLU A 127 9.90 12.93 -2.10
N HIS A 128 10.62 12.35 -1.14
CA HIS A 128 12.05 12.13 -1.21
C HIS A 128 12.41 10.72 -1.72
N LEU A 129 11.41 9.87 -1.95
CA LEU A 129 11.60 8.56 -2.58
C LEU A 129 11.29 8.64 -4.07
N GLU A 130 12.17 8.05 -4.85
CA GLU A 130 12.03 7.90 -6.29
C GLU A 130 11.33 6.58 -6.64
N TRP A 131 11.70 5.49 -5.96
CA TRP A 131 11.19 4.15 -6.25
C TRP A 131 11.55 3.15 -5.15
N ILE A 132 10.75 2.08 -5.01
CA ILE A 132 11.11 0.89 -4.24
C ILE A 132 11.35 -0.30 -5.16
N GLU A 133 12.56 -0.84 -5.13
CA GLU A 133 12.89 -2.05 -5.87
C GLU A 133 12.84 -3.27 -4.95
N ALA A 134 12.13 -4.33 -5.36
CA ALA A 134 12.11 -5.60 -4.64
C ALA A 134 12.93 -6.66 -5.39
N ALA A 135 13.73 -7.40 -4.64
CA ALA A 135 14.57 -8.48 -5.14
C ALA A 135 14.52 -9.70 -4.21
N GLU A 136 14.98 -10.84 -4.74
CA GLU A 136 15.17 -12.07 -3.99
C GLU A 136 16.64 -12.22 -3.57
N GLU A 137 16.86 -12.66 -2.34
CA GLU A 137 18.15 -13.05 -1.81
C GLU A 137 18.42 -14.55 -2.05
N PRO A 138 19.68 -15.02 -2.04
CA PRO A 138 20.01 -16.43 -2.31
C PRO A 138 19.34 -17.47 -1.40
N ASP A 139 18.80 -17.06 -0.24
CA ASP A 139 18.10 -17.90 0.73
C ASP A 139 16.56 -17.78 0.65
N ASN A 140 16.03 -17.33 -0.51
CA ASN A 140 14.61 -17.06 -0.78
C ASN A 140 14.00 -15.95 0.08
N LYS A 141 14.82 -15.22 0.85
CA LYS A 141 14.38 -14.01 1.54
C LYS A 141 14.20 -12.87 0.56
N GLY A 142 13.41 -11.90 0.98
CA GLY A 142 13.22 -10.67 0.24
C GLY A 142 14.24 -9.61 0.63
N ARG A 143 14.58 -8.78 -0.35
CA ARG A 143 15.32 -7.55 -0.18
C ARG A 143 14.56 -6.42 -0.84
N ILE A 144 14.52 -5.26 -0.19
CA ILE A 144 14.06 -4.03 -0.83
C ILE A 144 15.18 -3.00 -0.85
N THR A 145 15.23 -2.24 -1.95
CA THR A 145 16.09 -1.07 -2.11
C THR A 145 15.19 0.16 -2.12
N LEU A 146 15.45 1.10 -1.22
CA LEU A 146 14.81 2.42 -1.22
C LEU A 146 15.65 3.35 -2.10
N GLU A 147 15.16 3.66 -3.29
CA GLU A 147 15.78 4.63 -4.18
C GLU A 147 15.30 6.02 -3.79
N PHE A 148 16.23 6.91 -3.46
CA PHE A 148 15.93 8.29 -3.09
C PHE A 148 16.11 9.24 -4.27
N THR A 149 15.37 10.33 -4.25
CA THR A 149 15.69 11.50 -5.09
C THR A 149 17.06 12.08 -4.69
N GLU A 150 17.63 12.95 -5.50
CA GLU A 150 18.93 13.58 -5.14
C GLU A 150 18.85 14.36 -3.81
N GLU A 151 17.75 15.06 -3.59
CA GLU A 151 17.47 15.75 -2.33
C GLU A 151 17.28 14.76 -1.18
N GLY A 152 16.51 13.68 -1.40
CA GLY A 152 16.35 12.61 -0.43
C GLY A 152 17.69 12.00 0.00
N ARG A 153 18.59 11.71 -0.96
CA ARG A 153 19.96 11.22 -0.67
C ARG A 153 20.75 12.21 0.16
N LYS A 154 20.63 13.52 -0.11
CA LYS A 154 21.32 14.56 0.66
C LYS A 154 20.84 14.60 2.12
N LEU A 155 19.52 14.55 2.34
CA LEU A 155 18.94 14.51 3.68
C LEU A 155 19.32 13.21 4.41
N MET A 156 19.24 12.05 3.75
CA MET A 156 19.63 10.77 4.34
C MET A 156 21.10 10.76 4.79
N ARG A 157 22.01 11.35 4.00
CA ARG A 157 23.42 11.50 4.40
C ARG A 157 23.58 12.31 5.68
N MET A 158 22.80 13.36 5.86
CA MET A 158 22.82 14.15 7.10
C MET A 158 22.30 13.32 8.28
N ILE A 159 21.18 12.62 8.09
CA ILE A 159 20.59 11.77 9.14
C ILE A 159 21.58 10.67 9.57
N PHE A 160 22.24 9.99 8.63
CA PHE A 160 23.23 8.95 8.94
C PHE A 160 24.40 9.51 9.77
N ARG A 161 24.96 10.65 9.37
CA ARG A 161 26.08 11.29 10.09
C ARG A 161 25.71 11.65 11.53
N GLU A 162 24.48 12.09 11.77
CA GLU A 162 24.02 12.55 13.08
C GLU A 162 23.53 11.41 14.00
N ASN A 163 23.31 10.21 13.46
CA ASN A 163 22.64 9.11 14.16
C ASN A 163 23.45 7.81 14.16
N VAL A 164 24.78 7.87 13.99
CA VAL A 164 25.66 6.70 14.15
C VAL A 164 25.44 6.02 15.51
N GLY A 165 25.29 4.70 15.48
CA GLY A 165 25.00 3.87 16.65
C GLY A 165 23.53 3.87 17.08
N LYS A 166 22.63 4.50 16.32
CA LYS A 166 21.19 4.54 16.60
C LYS A 166 20.37 3.93 15.48
N ASN A 167 19.07 3.78 15.75
CA ASN A 167 18.11 3.31 14.77
C ASN A 167 17.48 4.46 13.97
N ILE A 168 17.16 4.17 12.71
CA ILE A 168 16.26 4.92 11.85
C ILE A 168 15.05 4.02 11.58
N GLY A 169 13.85 4.55 11.75
CA GLY A 169 12.60 3.86 11.45
C GLY A 169 12.03 4.32 10.11
N LEU A 170 11.59 3.37 9.30
CA LEU A 170 10.72 3.60 8.14
C LEU A 170 9.27 3.40 8.59
N PHE A 171 8.47 4.44 8.44
CA PHE A 171 7.06 4.43 8.78
C PHE A 171 6.22 4.59 7.52
N VAL A 172 5.23 3.70 7.35
CA VAL A 172 4.25 3.76 6.27
C VAL A 172 2.87 3.79 6.91
N ARG A 173 2.07 4.81 6.58
CA ARG A 173 0.72 5.01 7.14
C ARG A 173 0.71 4.92 8.68
N GLY A 174 1.67 5.58 9.32
CA GLY A 174 1.79 5.65 10.79
C GLY A 174 2.27 4.36 11.49
N ARG A 175 2.72 3.34 10.75
CA ARG A 175 3.24 2.09 11.33
C ARG A 175 4.72 1.89 11.01
N LEU A 176 5.51 1.48 12.01
CA LEU A 176 6.91 1.10 11.81
C LEU A 176 6.96 -0.18 10.96
N VAL A 177 7.48 -0.08 9.74
CA VAL A 177 7.59 -1.22 8.81
C VAL A 177 9.01 -1.77 8.71
N ALA A 178 10.01 -0.93 8.97
CA ALA A 178 11.41 -1.36 9.03
C ALA A 178 12.20 -0.51 10.00
N LYS A 179 13.22 -1.11 10.60
CA LYS A 179 14.17 -0.44 11.49
C LYS A 179 15.59 -0.72 11.00
N LEU A 180 16.34 0.34 10.76
CA LEU A 180 17.70 0.30 10.25
C LEU A 180 18.66 0.81 11.32
N GLN A 181 19.66 0.01 11.66
CA GLN A 181 20.75 0.47 12.52
C GLN A 181 21.80 1.21 11.68
N VAL A 182 22.22 2.39 12.14
CA VAL A 182 23.24 3.19 11.47
C VAL A 182 24.61 2.83 12.02
N ASP A 183 25.33 1.93 11.34
CA ASP A 183 26.66 1.49 11.78
C ASP A 183 27.78 2.45 11.38
N THR A 184 27.61 3.18 10.28
CA THR A 184 28.60 4.14 9.75
C THR A 184 27.97 5.48 9.42
N ALA A 185 28.74 6.56 9.52
CA ALA A 185 28.32 7.90 9.12
C ALA A 185 28.15 8.05 7.60
N GLU A 186 28.65 7.08 6.82
CA GLU A 186 28.52 7.03 5.37
C GLU A 186 27.25 6.29 4.97
N LEU A 187 26.45 6.94 4.14
CA LEU A 187 25.36 6.32 3.41
C LEU A 187 25.93 5.76 2.10
N LYS A 188 25.82 4.45 1.90
CA LYS A 188 25.99 3.84 0.57
C LYS A 188 24.80 4.27 -0.30
N ASP A 189 25.02 4.42 -1.62
CA ASP A 189 24.12 5.14 -2.54
C ASP A 189 22.62 4.96 -2.25
N ASP A 190 22.15 3.73 -2.05
CA ASP A 190 20.78 3.40 -1.67
C ASP A 190 20.68 2.68 -0.31
N ILE A 191 19.51 2.81 0.34
CA ILE A 191 19.21 2.06 1.56
C ILE A 191 18.66 0.69 1.18
N ILE A 192 19.33 -0.35 1.66
CA ILE A 192 18.95 -1.74 1.40
C ILE A 192 18.43 -2.36 2.71
N ILE A 193 17.20 -2.88 2.67
CA ILE A 193 16.61 -3.65 3.76
C ILE A 193 16.58 -5.12 3.32
N THR A 194 17.31 -5.97 4.04
CA THR A 194 17.49 -7.40 3.77
C THR A 194 16.77 -8.25 4.82
N GLY A 195 16.69 -9.56 4.58
CA GLY A 195 16.16 -10.50 5.55
C GLY A 195 14.64 -10.50 5.66
N ILE A 196 13.92 -9.93 4.69
CA ILE A 196 12.45 -9.98 4.64
C ILE A 196 12.05 -11.45 4.49
N PRO A 197 11.03 -11.96 5.20
CA PRO A 197 10.80 -13.42 5.29
C PRO A 197 10.57 -14.14 3.96
N SER A 198 10.16 -13.42 2.90
CA SER A 198 10.12 -13.95 1.54
C SER A 198 10.27 -12.84 0.50
N ALA A 199 10.73 -13.20 -0.70
CA ALA A 199 10.74 -12.31 -1.86
C ALA A 199 9.33 -11.80 -2.23
N GLU A 200 8.29 -12.60 -1.98
CA GLU A 200 6.92 -12.18 -2.24
C GLU A 200 6.47 -11.07 -1.30
N LEU A 201 6.81 -11.15 0.00
CA LEU A 201 6.53 -10.06 0.94
C LEU A 201 7.25 -8.76 0.56
N ALA A 202 8.50 -8.85 0.07
CA ALA A 202 9.23 -7.69 -0.43
C ALA A 202 8.53 -7.08 -1.65
N ARG A 203 8.02 -7.91 -2.57
CA ARG A 203 7.28 -7.45 -3.76
C ARG A 203 5.93 -6.82 -3.39
N VAL A 204 5.18 -7.42 -2.46
CA VAL A 204 3.94 -6.84 -1.93
C VAL A 204 4.20 -5.46 -1.35
N PHE A 205 5.25 -5.32 -0.53
CA PHE A 205 5.63 -4.03 0.03
C PHE A 205 6.00 -3.00 -1.06
N ALA A 206 6.83 -3.39 -2.03
CA ALA A 206 7.23 -2.49 -3.12
C ALA A 206 6.03 -2.06 -3.98
N ASP A 207 5.10 -2.98 -4.30
CA ASP A 207 3.87 -2.66 -5.00
C ASP A 207 3.03 -1.63 -4.22
N ASP A 208 2.79 -1.89 -2.93
CA ASP A 208 1.95 -1.04 -2.09
C ASP A 208 2.54 0.37 -1.96
N VAL A 209 3.85 0.48 -1.78
CA VAL A 209 4.55 1.77 -1.67
C VAL A 209 4.60 2.48 -3.02
N ASN A 210 5.02 1.81 -4.10
CA ASN A 210 5.13 2.46 -5.42
C ASN A 210 3.76 2.92 -5.95
N VAL A 211 2.69 2.14 -5.69
CA VAL A 211 1.33 2.60 -6.01
C VAL A 211 0.96 3.82 -5.17
N GLY A 212 1.29 3.82 -3.87
CA GLY A 212 1.06 4.98 -3.01
C GLY A 212 1.85 6.24 -3.40
N LEU A 213 3.09 6.07 -3.90
CA LEU A 213 3.95 7.16 -4.34
C LEU A 213 3.51 7.75 -5.68
N HIS A 214 3.17 6.89 -6.64
CA HIS A 214 3.09 7.29 -8.04
C HIS A 214 1.70 7.18 -8.66
N VAL A 215 0.67 6.77 -7.92
CA VAL A 215 -0.68 6.60 -8.46
C VAL A 215 -1.69 7.37 -7.64
N THR A 216 -2.41 8.28 -8.29
CA THR A 216 -3.59 8.94 -7.73
C THR A 216 -4.86 8.32 -8.30
N PHE A 217 -5.78 7.93 -7.42
CA PHE A 217 -7.07 7.36 -7.77
C PHE A 217 -8.16 8.42 -7.67
N THR A 218 -8.90 8.66 -8.76
CA THR A 218 -10.09 9.52 -8.75
C THR A 218 -11.32 8.69 -9.07
N PRO A 219 -12.28 8.50 -8.14
CA PRO A 219 -13.51 7.76 -8.41
C PRO A 219 -14.29 8.39 -9.57
N LEU A 220 -14.81 7.55 -10.45
CA LEU A 220 -15.73 7.97 -11.52
C LEU A 220 -17.18 7.64 -11.14
N PRO A 221 -18.16 8.40 -11.69
CA PRO A 221 -19.59 8.18 -11.46
C PRO A 221 -20.10 6.82 -11.96
#